data_AF-A0A7G9S4R6-F1
#
_entry.id   AF-A0A7G9S4R6-F1
#
_cell.length_a   1.000
_cell.length_b   1.000
_cell.length_c   1.000
_cell.angle_alpha   90.00
_cell.angle_beta   90.00
_cell.angle_gamma   90.00
#
_symmetry.space_group_name_H-M   'P 1'
#
loop_
_entity.id
_entity.type
_entity.pdbx_description
1 polymer ?
#
loop_
_entity_poly.entity_id
_entity_poly.type
_entity_poly.pdbx_seq_one_letter_code
_entity_poly.pdbx_strand_id
1 'polypeptide(L)'
;MREQIEMGREPGQPTLLAGGPAPALGTGRDVLPSLEEVAEKPKPMWRHPAFIVSAILTILALLAAAAFAAYALFGPGNGEVKSAAIEVVDGNAHVTWESSDAVEFFVVTNGQPVDLTQLVAGENEAWIPAALNLFTQSSCFVVRPESASDEEVSLDGSALQSQRASSVCVG
;
A
#
# COMPACT_ATOMS: atom_id res chain seq x y z
N MET A 1 49.22 58.29 -57.63
CA MET A 1 48.37 58.44 -56.43
C MET A 1 47.21 57.48 -56.59
N ARG A 2 47.12 56.43 -55.76
CA ARG A 2 45.98 55.49 -55.72
C ARG A 2 45.27 55.72 -54.38
N GLU A 3 44.01 56.10 -54.42
CA GLU A 3 43.14 56.16 -53.24
C GLU A 3 42.97 54.75 -52.66
N GLN A 4 43.20 54.60 -51.35
CA GLN A 4 42.84 53.40 -50.61
C GLN A 4 41.45 53.63 -50.01
N ILE A 5 40.51 52.76 -50.36
CA ILE A 5 39.15 52.78 -49.79
C ILE A 5 39.16 51.83 -48.60
N GLU A 6 39.10 52.38 -47.38
CA GLU A 6 38.92 51.61 -46.14
C GLU A 6 37.43 51.34 -45.91
N MET A 7 37.03 50.08 -45.73
CA MET A 7 35.67 49.67 -45.37
C MET A 7 35.68 48.83 -44.08
N GLY A 8 34.62 48.97 -43.28
CA GLY A 8 34.38 48.16 -42.07
C GLY A 8 34.92 48.77 -40.77
N ARG A 9 34.37 49.92 -40.35
CA ARG A 9 34.74 50.62 -39.10
C ARG A 9 33.62 50.63 -38.04
N GLU A 10 32.57 49.85 -38.22
CA GLU A 10 31.53 49.68 -37.20
C GLU A 10 31.87 48.54 -36.23
N PRO A 11 31.51 48.65 -34.93
CA PRO A 11 31.77 47.61 -33.94
C PRO A 11 31.10 46.30 -34.36
N GLY A 12 31.90 45.25 -34.59
CA GLY A 12 31.43 43.93 -35.01
C GLY A 12 31.63 43.60 -36.49
N GLN A 13 32.15 44.52 -37.31
CA GLN A 13 32.58 44.20 -38.68
C GLN A 13 34.10 43.96 -38.77
N PRO A 14 34.54 42.88 -39.42
CA PRO A 14 35.96 42.67 -39.69
C PRO A 14 36.45 43.68 -40.74
N THR A 15 37.47 44.46 -40.39
CA THR A 15 38.05 45.47 -41.28
C THR A 15 38.86 44.79 -42.39
N LEU A 16 38.51 45.05 -43.65
CA LEU A 16 39.20 44.50 -44.82
C LEU A 16 40.06 45.57 -45.46
N LEU A 17 41.38 45.48 -45.25
CA LEU A 17 42.38 46.28 -45.98
C LEU A 17 42.55 45.71 -47.40
N ALA A 18 41.83 46.27 -48.36
CA ALA A 18 41.99 45.92 -49.77
C ALA A 18 43.31 46.51 -50.31
N GLY A 19 44.29 45.66 -50.59
CA GLY A 19 45.52 46.05 -51.29
C GLY A 19 46.84 45.47 -50.77
N GLY A 20 46.83 44.62 -49.73
CA GLY A 20 48.01 43.86 -49.30
C GLY A 20 48.23 42.60 -50.14
N PRO A 21 49.49 42.11 -50.29
CA PRO A 21 49.75 40.85 -50.98
C PRO A 21 48.98 39.72 -50.29
N ALA A 22 48.13 39.02 -51.04
CA ALA A 22 47.40 37.88 -50.52
C ALA A 22 48.42 36.82 -50.03
N PRO A 23 48.35 36.38 -48.76
CA PRO A 23 49.24 35.34 -48.28
C PRO A 23 49.00 34.09 -49.12
N ALA A 24 50.09 33.47 -49.60
CA ALA A 24 50.01 32.26 -50.39
C ALA A 24 49.27 31.18 -49.58
N LEU A 25 48.15 30.69 -50.11
CA LEU A 25 47.46 29.53 -49.58
C LEU A 25 48.34 28.31 -49.84
N GLY A 26 49.26 28.04 -48.92
CA GLY A 26 50.08 26.85 -48.95
C GLY A 26 49.17 25.63 -48.98
N THR A 27 49.31 24.81 -50.01
CA THR A 27 48.71 23.47 -50.09
C THR A 27 49.47 22.52 -49.16
N GLY A 28 49.51 22.86 -47.88
CA GLY A 28 49.93 21.96 -46.81
C GLY A 28 48.68 21.19 -46.39
N ARG A 29 48.56 19.94 -46.85
CA ARG A 29 47.71 18.95 -46.17
C ARG A 29 48.38 18.62 -44.84
N ASP A 30 48.37 19.57 -43.91
CA ASP A 30 48.64 19.28 -42.52
C ASP A 30 47.36 18.64 -41.99
N VAL A 31 47.41 17.32 -41.93
CA VAL A 31 46.38 16.51 -41.31
C VAL A 31 46.32 16.98 -39.86
N LEU A 32 45.23 17.65 -39.50
CA LEU A 32 44.95 17.93 -38.09
C LEU A 32 45.18 16.63 -37.32
N PRO A 33 46.03 16.59 -36.27
CA PRO A 33 46.16 15.39 -35.46
C PRO A 33 44.75 14.99 -35.04
N SER A 34 44.38 13.73 -35.28
CA SER A 34 43.09 13.22 -34.84
C SER A 34 42.92 13.62 -33.38
N LEU A 35 41.91 14.43 -33.08
CA LEU A 35 41.50 14.66 -31.70
C LEU A 35 41.26 13.27 -31.13
N GLU A 36 42.21 12.75 -30.35
CA GLU A 36 41.97 11.60 -29.50
C GLU A 36 40.79 12.03 -28.63
N GLU A 37 39.64 11.47 -28.96
CA GLU A 37 38.41 11.63 -28.20
C GLU A 37 38.79 11.27 -26.77
N VAL A 38 38.94 12.29 -25.92
CA VAL A 38 39.28 12.10 -24.52
C VAL A 38 38.13 11.30 -23.96
N ALA A 39 38.32 9.98 -23.85
CA ALA A 39 37.31 9.09 -23.34
C ALA A 39 36.84 9.65 -22.00
N GLU A 40 35.63 10.22 -21.98
CA GLU A 40 35.06 10.77 -20.78
C GLU A 40 34.95 9.61 -19.80
N LYS A 41 35.85 9.57 -18.81
CA LYS A 41 35.81 8.51 -17.81
C LYS A 41 34.43 8.54 -17.18
N PRO A 42 33.64 7.46 -17.25
CA PRO A 42 32.28 7.45 -16.71
C PRO A 42 32.38 7.78 -15.22
N LYS A 43 31.74 8.88 -14.82
CA LYS A 43 31.72 9.30 -13.42
C LYS A 43 30.95 8.23 -12.64
N PRO A 44 31.48 7.77 -11.49
CA PRO A 44 30.82 6.73 -10.72
C PRO A 44 29.46 7.26 -10.20
N MET A 45 28.38 6.60 -10.63
CA MET A 45 26.99 6.94 -10.28
C MET A 45 26.75 7.04 -8.77
N TRP A 46 27.54 6.31 -7.97
CA TRP A 46 27.51 6.36 -6.51
C TRP A 46 27.89 7.70 -5.88
N ARG A 47 28.49 8.63 -6.64
CA ARG A 47 28.79 9.99 -6.16
C ARG A 47 27.69 11.00 -6.46
N HIS A 48 26.64 10.60 -7.20
CA HIS A 48 25.51 11.48 -7.44
C HIS A 48 24.59 11.50 -6.21
N PRO A 49 24.32 12.66 -5.60
CA PRO A 49 23.49 12.75 -4.40
C PRO A 49 22.09 12.19 -4.63
N ALA A 50 21.55 12.35 -5.85
CA ALA A 50 20.27 11.76 -6.24
C ALA A 50 20.27 10.23 -6.20
N PHE A 51 21.38 9.57 -6.56
CA PHE A 51 21.50 8.12 -6.52
C PHE A 51 21.50 7.61 -5.07
N ILE A 52 22.21 8.29 -4.17
CA ILE A 52 22.27 7.94 -2.75
C ILE A 52 20.88 8.05 -2.11
N VAL A 53 20.19 9.17 -2.34
CA VAL A 53 18.83 9.38 -1.80
C VAL A 53 17.86 8.34 -2.34
N SER A 54 17.92 8.04 -3.64
CA SER A 54 17.10 6.98 -4.25
C SER A 54 17.39 5.62 -3.63
N ALA A 55 18.66 5.25 -3.44
CA ALA A 55 19.02 3.97 -2.85
C ALA A 55 18.50 3.84 -1.41
N ILE A 56 18.62 4.90 -0.61
CA ILE A 56 18.10 4.93 0.77
C ILE A 56 16.58 4.80 0.78
N LEU A 57 15.86 5.57 -0.05
CA LEU A 57 14.41 5.49 -0.13
C LEU A 57 13.93 4.11 -0.58
N THR A 58 14.62 3.48 -1.54
CA THR A 58 14.30 2.11 -1.96
C THR A 58 14.46 1.13 -0.81
N ILE A 59 15.55 1.23 -0.03
CA ILE A 59 15.76 0.37 1.14
C ILE A 59 14.66 0.59 2.18
N LEU A 60 14.32 1.85 2.48
CA LEU A 60 13.24 2.17 3.42
C LEU A 60 11.88 1.66 2.94
N ALA A 61 11.58 1.77 1.65
CA ALA A 61 10.35 1.26 1.05
C ALA A 61 10.27 -0.27 1.19
N LEU A 62 11.37 -0.98 0.95
CA LEU A 62 11.44 -2.44 1.12
C LEU A 62 11.27 -2.84 2.59
N LEU A 63 11.90 -2.13 3.52
CA LEU A 63 11.74 -2.38 4.96
C LEU A 63 10.31 -2.12 5.42
N ALA A 64 9.68 -1.04 4.96
CA ALA A 64 8.29 -0.74 5.25
C ALA A 64 7.36 -1.83 4.70
N ALA A 65 7.55 -2.23 3.44
CA ALA A 65 6.77 -3.30 2.82
C ALA A 65 6.92 -4.63 3.59
N ALA A 66 8.15 -4.99 3.99
CA ALA A 66 8.41 -6.18 4.80
C ALA A 66 7.75 -6.08 6.19
N ALA A 67 7.80 -4.91 6.83
CA ALA A 67 7.15 -4.69 8.12
C ALA A 67 5.62 -4.77 8.00
N PHE A 68 5.01 -4.20 6.96
CA PHE A 68 3.58 -4.32 6.69
C PHE A 68 3.18 -5.75 6.39
N ALA A 69 3.97 -6.48 5.59
CA ALA A 69 3.73 -7.90 5.35
C ALA A 69 3.82 -8.70 6.65
N ALA A 70 4.84 -8.46 7.47
CA ALA A 70 4.97 -9.11 8.77
C ALA A 70 3.81 -8.77 9.73
N TYR A 71 3.34 -7.52 9.72
CA TYR A 71 2.17 -7.11 10.51
C TYR A 71 0.88 -7.76 9.98
N ALA A 72 0.73 -7.91 8.67
CA ALA A 72 -0.42 -8.62 8.10
C ALA A 72 -0.42 -10.12 8.42
N LEU A 73 0.75 -10.75 8.48
CA LEU A 73 0.87 -12.20 8.78
C LEU A 73 0.89 -12.52 10.27
N PHE A 74 1.53 -11.68 11.09
CA PHE A 74 1.86 -11.96 12.49
C PHE A 74 1.43 -10.86 13.46
N GLY A 75 0.88 -9.76 12.94
CA GLY A 75 0.27 -8.76 13.80
C GLY A 75 -0.83 -9.42 14.62
N PRO A 76 -0.99 -9.07 15.90
CA PRO A 76 -2.14 -9.53 16.66
C PRO A 76 -3.38 -9.13 15.87
N GLY A 77 -4.11 -10.12 15.37
CA GLY A 77 -5.46 -9.90 14.87
C GLY A 77 -6.19 -9.17 15.98
N ASN A 78 -6.63 -7.95 15.70
CA ASN A 78 -7.58 -7.26 16.57
C ASN A 78 -8.98 -7.87 16.37
N GLY A 79 -9.08 -9.16 15.99
CA GLY A 79 -10.29 -9.95 15.80
C GLY A 79 -11.10 -10.17 17.06
N GLU A 80 -11.11 -9.17 17.92
CA GLU A 80 -12.14 -9.03 18.91
C GLU A 80 -13.44 -8.70 18.20
N VAL A 81 -14.47 -9.47 18.54
CA VAL A 81 -15.84 -9.10 18.20
C VAL A 81 -16.25 -7.99 19.17
N LYS A 82 -16.23 -6.74 18.69
CA LYS A 82 -16.42 -5.56 19.57
C LYS A 82 -17.83 -5.49 20.16
N SER A 83 -18.82 -5.86 19.36
CA SER A 83 -20.22 -5.86 19.75
C SER A 83 -21.01 -6.79 18.85
N ALA A 84 -22.01 -7.45 19.42
CA ALA A 84 -23.09 -8.10 18.70
C ALA A 84 -24.41 -7.38 19.00
N ALA A 85 -25.25 -7.20 17.98
CA ALA A 85 -26.58 -6.64 18.08
C ALA A 85 -27.58 -7.56 17.40
N ILE A 86 -28.83 -7.51 17.87
CA ILE A 86 -29.93 -8.27 17.29
C ILE A 86 -31.09 -7.33 16.98
N GLU A 87 -31.69 -7.54 15.82
CA GLU A 87 -32.98 -6.97 15.43
C GLU A 87 -33.94 -8.13 15.09
N VAL A 88 -35.12 -8.15 15.73
CA VAL A 88 -36.15 -9.16 15.42
C VAL A 88 -37.25 -8.51 14.61
N VAL A 89 -37.34 -8.87 13.32
CA VAL A 89 -38.32 -8.32 12.37
C VAL A 89 -39.19 -9.45 11.82
N ASP A 90 -40.51 -9.36 12.04
CA ASP A 90 -41.49 -10.36 11.61
C ASP A 90 -41.14 -11.79 12.06
N GLY A 91 -40.53 -11.91 13.24
CA GLY A 91 -40.08 -13.17 13.84
C GLY A 91 -38.73 -13.68 13.33
N ASN A 92 -38.11 -13.04 12.33
CA ASN A 92 -36.76 -13.36 11.89
C ASN A 92 -35.75 -12.60 12.74
N ALA A 93 -34.65 -13.24 13.10
CA ALA A 93 -33.55 -12.57 13.78
C ALA A 93 -32.50 -12.14 12.76
N HIS A 94 -32.19 -10.84 12.75
CA HIS A 94 -31.02 -10.29 12.10
C HIS A 94 -29.99 -10.02 13.19
N VAL A 95 -28.85 -10.71 13.12
CA VAL A 95 -27.76 -10.54 14.07
C VAL A 95 -26.60 -9.89 13.32
N THR A 96 -26.07 -8.81 13.85
CA THR A 96 -24.94 -8.06 13.28
C THR A 96 -23.83 -7.93 14.29
N TRP A 97 -22.59 -7.94 13.85
CA TRP A 97 -21.44 -7.73 14.73
C TRP A 97 -20.35 -6.88 14.06
N GLU A 98 -19.28 -6.58 14.80
CA GLU A 98 -18.10 -5.91 14.27
C GLU A 98 -16.86 -6.77 14.50
N SER A 99 -16.32 -7.36 13.42
CA SER A 99 -15.06 -8.10 13.42
C SER A 99 -14.26 -7.79 12.15
N SER A 100 -12.93 -7.84 12.25
CA SER A 100 -12.02 -7.87 11.10
C SER A 100 -11.62 -9.27 10.67
N ASP A 101 -11.93 -10.27 11.49
CA ASP A 101 -11.46 -11.64 11.37
C ASP A 101 -12.66 -12.57 11.08
N ALA A 102 -12.38 -13.74 10.53
CA ALA A 102 -13.38 -14.80 10.37
C ALA A 102 -13.95 -15.19 11.75
N VAL A 103 -15.25 -15.43 11.79
CA VAL A 103 -15.98 -15.71 13.03
C VAL A 103 -16.69 -17.04 12.98
N GLU A 104 -16.80 -17.65 14.15
CA GLU A 104 -17.75 -18.72 14.43
C GLU A 104 -19.01 -18.10 15.07
N PHE A 105 -20.17 -18.56 14.62
CA PHE A 105 -21.46 -18.05 15.05
C PHE A 105 -22.30 -19.14 15.68
N PHE A 106 -22.77 -18.93 16.91
CA PHE A 106 -23.54 -19.91 17.67
C PHE A 106 -24.84 -19.33 18.19
N VAL A 107 -25.84 -20.19 18.34
CA VAL A 107 -26.99 -19.93 19.21
C VAL A 107 -26.88 -20.80 20.45
N VAL A 108 -27.04 -20.22 21.62
CA VAL A 108 -27.05 -20.91 22.91
C VAL A 108 -28.47 -20.87 23.45
N THR A 109 -29.08 -22.04 23.61
CA THR A 109 -30.41 -22.19 24.21
C THR A 109 -30.31 -23.13 25.40
N ASN A 110 -30.67 -22.67 26.59
CA ASN A 110 -30.54 -23.44 27.84
C ASN A 110 -29.12 -24.01 28.07
N GLY A 111 -28.09 -23.23 27.71
CA GLY A 111 -26.69 -23.64 27.85
C GLY A 111 -26.21 -24.66 26.81
N GLN A 112 -27.01 -24.95 25.77
CA GLN A 112 -26.59 -25.80 24.67
C GLN A 112 -26.23 -24.93 23.46
N PRO A 113 -24.94 -24.85 23.08
CA PRO A 113 -24.52 -24.17 21.87
C PRO A 113 -24.84 -25.00 20.63
N VAL A 114 -25.38 -24.35 19.61
CA VAL A 114 -25.58 -24.90 18.27
C VAL A 114 -24.85 -24.02 17.28
N ASP A 115 -24.01 -24.63 16.47
CA ASP A 115 -23.24 -23.94 15.44
C ASP A 115 -24.14 -23.50 14.27
N LEU A 116 -24.18 -22.19 14.05
CA LEU A 116 -24.90 -21.51 12.99
C LEU A 116 -23.95 -20.76 12.04
N THR A 117 -22.64 -21.03 12.07
CA THR A 117 -21.62 -20.36 11.24
C THR A 117 -21.96 -20.40 9.76
N GLN A 118 -22.61 -21.48 9.32
CA GLN A 118 -23.12 -21.65 7.96
C GLN A 118 -24.33 -20.78 7.57
N LEU A 119 -24.90 -20.03 8.51
CA LEU A 119 -25.94 -19.02 8.28
C LEU A 119 -25.40 -17.58 8.27
N VAL A 120 -24.09 -17.40 8.51
CA VAL A 120 -23.43 -16.11 8.36
C VAL A 120 -23.54 -15.68 6.89
N ALA A 121 -24.09 -14.49 6.69
CA ALA A 121 -24.28 -13.87 5.39
C ALA A 121 -23.40 -12.62 5.32
N GLY A 122 -22.64 -12.45 4.24
CA GLY A 122 -21.70 -11.32 4.16
C GLY A 122 -20.56 -11.42 5.19
N GLU A 123 -20.01 -10.28 5.59
CA GLU A 123 -18.81 -10.23 6.45
C GLU A 123 -19.13 -10.21 7.95
N ASN A 124 -20.28 -9.65 8.35
CA ASN A 124 -20.54 -9.27 9.74
C ASN A 124 -22.02 -9.38 10.14
N GLU A 125 -22.80 -10.22 9.44
CA GLU A 125 -24.21 -10.40 9.73
C GLU A 125 -24.69 -11.85 9.55
N ALA A 126 -25.80 -12.19 10.18
CA ALA A 126 -26.51 -13.45 9.99
C ALA A 126 -28.02 -13.18 10.01
N TRP A 127 -28.73 -13.81 9.07
CA TRP A 127 -30.18 -13.78 8.99
C TRP A 127 -30.73 -15.15 9.35
N ILE A 128 -31.46 -15.24 10.46
CA ILE A 128 -32.02 -16.49 10.97
C ILE A 128 -33.55 -16.45 10.80
N PRO A 129 -34.11 -17.21 9.83
CA PRO A 129 -35.54 -17.26 9.63
C PRO A 129 -36.27 -17.92 10.79
N ALA A 130 -37.40 -17.35 11.20
CA ALA A 130 -38.26 -17.91 12.26
C ALA A 130 -38.68 -19.35 11.96
N ALA A 131 -38.93 -19.65 10.67
CA ALA A 131 -39.41 -20.93 10.19
C ALA A 131 -38.47 -22.11 10.50
N LEU A 132 -37.19 -21.85 10.77
CA LEU A 132 -36.21 -22.89 11.12
C LEU A 132 -36.27 -23.30 12.60
N ASN A 133 -36.99 -22.56 13.46
CA ASN A 133 -37.10 -22.82 14.90
C ASN A 133 -35.72 -23.00 15.60
N LEU A 134 -34.70 -22.25 15.16
CA LEU A 134 -33.34 -22.36 15.70
C LEU A 134 -33.12 -21.55 16.98
N PHE A 135 -34.01 -20.60 17.28
CA PHE A 135 -33.91 -19.74 18.45
C PHE A 135 -35.29 -19.51 19.08
N THR A 136 -35.27 -19.08 20.34
CA THR A 136 -36.42 -18.77 21.18
C THR A 136 -36.16 -17.47 21.93
N GLN A 137 -37.14 -16.96 22.69
CA GLN A 137 -36.93 -15.77 23.52
C GLN A 137 -35.86 -15.94 24.61
N SER A 138 -35.53 -17.19 24.99
CA SER A 138 -34.46 -17.48 25.96
C SER A 138 -33.11 -17.78 25.29
N SER A 139 -32.99 -17.60 23.98
CA SER A 139 -31.76 -17.87 23.23
C SER A 139 -30.83 -16.67 23.25
N CYS A 140 -29.53 -16.95 23.28
CA CYS A 140 -28.49 -15.94 23.10
C CYS A 140 -27.57 -16.35 21.96
N PHE A 141 -27.28 -15.41 21.07
CA PHE A 141 -26.30 -15.58 20.01
C PHE A 141 -24.91 -15.24 20.54
N VAL A 142 -23.92 -16.04 20.16
CA VAL A 142 -22.51 -15.84 20.50
C VAL A 142 -21.73 -15.76 19.20
N VAL A 143 -20.92 -14.72 19.07
CA VAL A 143 -20.02 -14.54 17.94
C VAL A 143 -18.61 -14.47 18.50
N ARG A 144 -17.71 -15.30 17.99
CA ARG A 144 -16.30 -15.34 18.42
C ARG A 144 -15.37 -15.46 17.21
N PRO A 145 -14.13 -14.96 17.29
CA PRO A 145 -13.16 -15.20 16.23
C PRO A 145 -12.82 -16.68 16.11
N GLU A 146 -12.52 -17.15 14.90
CA GLU A 146 -12.06 -18.53 14.65
C GLU A 146 -10.80 -18.89 15.45
N SER A 147 -9.99 -17.91 15.85
CA SER A 147 -8.82 -18.14 16.72
C SER A 147 -9.18 -18.68 18.11
N ALA A 148 -10.45 -18.62 18.52
CA ALA A 148 -10.97 -19.13 19.78
C ALA A 148 -11.66 -20.51 19.63
N SER A 149 -11.49 -21.21 18.50
CA SER A 149 -12.17 -22.47 18.19
C SER A 149 -11.94 -23.60 19.22
N ASP A 150 -10.76 -23.61 19.87
CA ASP A 150 -10.38 -24.63 20.85
C ASP A 150 -11.03 -24.46 22.22
N GLU A 151 -11.69 -23.32 22.47
CA GLU A 151 -12.36 -23.04 23.74
C GLU A 151 -13.84 -23.44 23.70
N GLU A 152 -14.43 -23.74 24.86
CA GLU A 152 -15.86 -24.03 24.97
C GLU A 152 -16.68 -22.75 24.80
N VAL A 153 -17.77 -22.83 24.02
CA VAL A 153 -18.71 -21.71 23.86
C VAL A 153 -19.41 -21.44 25.19
N SER A 154 -19.27 -20.21 25.69
CA SER A 154 -19.82 -19.80 26.98
C SER A 154 -20.53 -18.45 26.89
N LEU A 155 -21.53 -18.27 27.75
CA LEU A 155 -22.19 -16.97 27.97
C LEU A 155 -21.62 -16.23 29.17
N ASP A 156 -20.65 -16.82 29.88
CA ASP A 156 -19.97 -16.15 30.99
C ASP A 156 -19.15 -14.97 30.49
N GLY A 157 -19.31 -13.80 31.12
CA GLY A 157 -18.66 -12.57 30.66
C GLY A 157 -17.13 -12.63 30.68
N SER A 158 -16.54 -13.40 31.59
CA SER A 158 -15.07 -13.56 31.64
C SER A 158 -14.57 -14.49 30.54
N ALA A 159 -15.32 -15.54 30.21
CA ALA A 159 -15.03 -16.42 29.08
C ALA A 159 -15.20 -15.71 27.74
N LEU A 160 -16.24 -14.89 27.59
CA LEU A 160 -16.42 -14.07 26.38
C LEU A 160 -15.26 -13.10 26.19
N GLN A 161 -14.80 -12.44 27.26
CA GLN A 161 -13.63 -11.55 27.20
C GLN A 161 -12.33 -12.30 26.87
N SER A 162 -12.10 -13.48 27.44
CA SER A 162 -10.91 -14.28 27.10
C SER A 162 -10.91 -14.73 25.64
N GLN A 163 -12.08 -15.10 25.13
CA GLN A 163 -12.30 -15.50 23.73
C GLN A 163 -12.39 -14.33 22.77
N ARG A 164 -12.39 -13.08 23.28
CA ARG A 164 -12.67 -11.86 22.50
C ARG A 164 -13.98 -11.97 21.72
N ALA A 165 -14.94 -12.64 22.33
CA ALA A 165 -16.26 -12.93 21.80
C ALA A 165 -17.29 -11.91 22.32
N SER A 166 -18.40 -11.80 21.60
CA SER A 166 -19.55 -11.01 22.01
C SER A 166 -20.81 -11.87 22.01
N SER A 167 -21.76 -11.54 22.87
CA SER A 167 -23.05 -12.21 22.90
C SER A 167 -24.21 -11.24 22.95
N VAL A 168 -25.33 -11.64 22.36
CA VAL A 168 -26.58 -10.88 22.35
C VAL A 168 -27.77 -11.81 22.52
N CYS A 169 -28.67 -11.49 23.44
CA CYS A 169 -29.85 -12.31 23.73
C CYS A 169 -31.10 -11.74 23.06
N VAL A 170 -32.03 -12.62 22.71
CA VAL A 170 -33.29 -12.29 21.99
C VAL A 170 -34.26 -11.45 22.84
N GLY A 171 -34.08 -11.46 24.16
CA GLY A 171 -35.02 -10.99 25.20
C GLY A 171 -35.72 -9.66 24.98
#